data_AF-A0A1F0Z734-F1
#
_entry.id   AF-A0A1F0Z734-F1
#
_cell.length_a   1.000
_cell.length_b   1.000
_cell.length_c   1.000
_cell.angle_alpha   90.00
_cell.angle_beta   90.00
_cell.angle_gamma   90.00
#
_symmetry.space_group_name_H-M   'P 1'
#
loop_
_entity.id
_entity.type
_entity.pdbx_description
1 polymer ?
#
loop_
_entity_poly.entity_id
_entity_poly.type
_entity_poly.pdbx_seq_one_letter_code
_entity_poly.pdbx_strand_id
1 'polypeptide(L)'
;MAGNPLLNSMTKNVTQGDSRFGRFGAQPQQTSQQAQYGQQAQYGQQQTYGQYGQQYDQQGYGQNTYGQQPYGQQYGQPQYGQQAQYGQPYGEADYGVAAPTYSEPIPAGERLTMNDVLVKTGINLGLVAVGAAVAWNAPVLLLLGMVGGLVLGLVNSFKKKVSPILVMTYALMEGLLLGGLSAVVDMRYPGVAVQAVLATLVVAGVTLALFANGKIRTTPKLNKIFMIGALSYLGYGLVSMLTAGIFGSSLNSFSIGGIPLGLVVGLFAVALATYSLLLDFTTTSEAVEAGLPERESWRLAFGLTASLVWLYVEILRVLMYLASIFRND
;
A
#
# COMPACT_ATOMS: atom_id res chain seq x y z
N MET A 1 37.02 57.39 9.50
CA MET A 1 35.96 56.39 9.72
C MET A 1 36.53 55.04 9.32
N ALA A 2 37.02 54.28 10.30
CA ALA A 2 37.67 52.99 10.06
C ALA A 2 36.60 51.89 9.92
N GLY A 3 36.53 51.27 8.73
CA GLY A 3 35.61 50.19 8.43
C GLY A 3 35.98 48.90 9.17
N ASN A 4 34.97 48.25 9.73
CA ASN A 4 35.11 47.10 10.61
C ASN A 4 35.65 45.86 9.84
N PRO A 5 36.77 45.23 10.25
CA PRO A 5 37.42 44.16 9.49
C PRO A 5 36.64 42.83 9.42
N LEU A 6 35.56 42.68 10.20
CA LEU A 6 34.70 41.49 10.21
C LEU A 6 33.84 41.32 8.93
N LEU A 7 33.63 42.39 8.16
CA LEU A 7 32.90 42.31 6.89
C LEU A 7 33.78 41.86 5.72
N ASN A 8 35.11 41.99 5.85
CA ASN A 8 36.07 41.67 4.78
C ASN A 8 36.51 40.19 4.78
N SER A 9 36.14 39.42 5.80
CA SER A 9 36.39 37.97 5.86
C SER A 9 35.22 37.12 5.37
N MET A 10 34.02 37.70 5.22
CA MET A 10 32.84 36.99 4.71
C MET A 10 32.73 36.99 3.18
N THR A 11 33.46 37.86 2.47
CA THR A 11 33.50 37.90 1.00
C THR A 11 34.66 37.12 0.37
N LYS A 12 35.58 36.57 1.18
CA LYS A 12 36.76 35.84 0.67
C LYS A 12 36.71 34.32 0.78
N ASN A 13 35.67 33.75 1.42
CA ASN A 13 35.57 32.31 1.68
C ASN A 13 34.36 31.61 1.01
N VAL A 14 33.76 32.20 -0.04
CA VAL A 14 32.66 31.55 -0.79
C VAL A 14 33.16 30.86 -2.07
N THR A 15 34.47 30.83 -2.32
CA THR A 15 35.02 30.26 -3.57
C THR A 15 36.23 29.37 -3.33
N GLN A 16 36.14 28.43 -2.40
CA GLN A 16 37.03 27.26 -2.37
C GLN A 16 36.21 26.02 -1.97
N GLY A 17 35.67 25.35 -2.99
CA GLY A 17 35.07 24.03 -2.84
C GLY A 17 36.17 23.01 -2.56
N ASP A 18 35.93 22.19 -1.53
CA ASP A 18 36.74 21.03 -1.18
C ASP A 18 36.84 20.08 -2.40
N SER A 19 38.07 19.77 -2.81
CA SER A 19 38.39 18.91 -3.97
C SER A 19 37.98 17.44 -3.80
N ARG A 20 37.35 17.09 -2.68
CA ARG A 20 36.88 15.72 -2.38
C ARG A 20 35.45 15.42 -2.83
N PHE A 21 34.68 16.41 -3.27
CA PHE A 21 33.33 16.19 -3.78
C PHE A 21 33.26 16.59 -5.25
N GLY A 22 33.16 15.57 -6.10
CA GLY A 22 33.07 15.70 -7.54
C GLY A 22 31.84 16.51 -7.97
N ARG A 23 32.10 17.46 -8.87
CA ARG A 23 31.21 17.97 -9.94
C ARG A 23 29.82 17.36 -9.96
N PHE A 24 28.83 18.03 -9.37
CA PHE A 24 27.46 18.00 -9.88
C PHE A 24 26.76 19.33 -9.54
N GLY A 25 26.38 20.08 -10.58
CA GLY A 25 25.47 21.22 -10.46
C GLY A 25 26.12 22.59 -10.65
N ALA A 26 26.51 22.93 -11.88
CA ALA A 26 26.58 24.33 -12.31
C ALA A 26 25.90 24.44 -13.69
N GLN A 27 24.77 25.15 -13.71
CA GLN A 27 24.07 25.60 -14.91
C GLN A 27 24.99 26.46 -15.79
N PRO A 28 24.66 26.62 -17.09
CA PRO A 28 24.93 27.88 -17.76
C PRO A 28 23.65 28.70 -17.95
N GLN A 29 23.76 29.95 -17.52
CA GLN A 29 22.90 31.07 -17.90
C GLN A 29 22.98 31.38 -19.40
N GLN A 30 21.91 32.04 -19.85
CA GLN A 30 21.66 32.66 -21.13
C GLN A 30 22.85 33.42 -21.75
N THR A 31 22.95 33.37 -23.08
CA THR A 31 23.54 34.44 -23.88
C THR A 31 22.72 34.62 -25.16
N SER A 32 22.28 35.85 -25.37
CA SER A 32 21.53 36.36 -26.52
C SER A 32 22.46 36.91 -27.60
N GLN A 33 22.24 36.56 -28.88
CA GLN A 33 22.40 37.47 -30.05
C GLN A 33 21.96 36.84 -31.39
N GLN A 34 20.91 37.45 -31.96
CA GLN A 34 20.66 37.83 -33.37
C GLN A 34 21.05 36.92 -34.55
N ALA A 35 20.06 36.55 -35.36
CA ALA A 35 20.08 36.75 -36.83
C ALA A 35 18.66 36.74 -37.43
N GLN A 36 18.41 37.73 -38.29
CA GLN A 36 17.20 38.12 -39.02
C GLN A 36 17.22 37.54 -40.46
N TYR A 37 16.08 37.58 -41.17
CA TYR A 37 15.75 37.32 -42.61
C TYR A 37 14.78 36.12 -42.78
N GLY A 38 13.63 36.13 -43.47
CA GLY A 38 12.78 37.09 -44.20
C GLY A 38 11.44 36.37 -44.55
N GLN A 39 10.27 37.04 -44.47
CA GLN A 39 9.30 37.33 -45.57
C GLN A 39 9.01 36.16 -46.56
N GLN A 40 7.79 35.76 -46.98
CA GLN A 40 6.48 36.41 -47.16
C GLN A 40 5.42 35.33 -47.63
N ALA A 41 4.11 35.53 -47.33
CA ALA A 41 2.89 35.38 -48.20
C ALA A 41 2.63 34.08 -49.04
N GLN A 42 1.43 33.60 -49.43
CA GLN A 42 -0.01 33.93 -49.28
C GLN A 42 -0.85 32.99 -50.24
N TYR A 43 -2.10 32.67 -49.87
CA TYR A 43 -3.31 32.19 -50.62
C TYR A 43 -3.32 31.00 -51.62
N GLY A 44 -4.42 30.22 -51.55
CA GLY A 44 -4.99 29.47 -52.67
C GLY A 44 -6.15 28.52 -52.30
N GLN A 45 -7.40 28.98 -52.46
CA GLN A 45 -8.62 28.16 -52.51
C GLN A 45 -8.72 27.39 -53.85
N GLN A 46 -9.42 26.24 -53.88
CA GLN A 46 -10.42 25.94 -54.93
C GLN A 46 -11.30 24.70 -54.63
N GLN A 47 -12.61 24.89 -54.82
CA GLN A 47 -13.68 23.88 -54.96
C GLN A 47 -13.79 23.41 -56.42
N THR A 48 -14.36 22.21 -56.67
CA THR A 48 -15.12 21.90 -57.90
C THR A 48 -16.01 20.65 -57.76
N TYR A 49 -17.11 20.69 -58.53
CA TYR A 49 -18.44 20.06 -58.48
C TYR A 49 -18.63 18.67 -59.14
N GLY A 50 -19.77 18.03 -58.82
CA GLY A 50 -20.56 17.13 -59.69
C GLY A 50 -20.48 15.63 -59.34
N GLN A 51 -21.51 14.78 -59.39
CA GLN A 51 -22.81 14.85 -60.03
C GLN A 51 -23.74 13.71 -59.52
N TYR A 52 -25.05 13.96 -59.67
CA TYR A 52 -26.26 13.22 -59.28
C TYR A 52 -26.44 11.80 -59.85
N GLY A 53 -27.24 10.99 -59.14
CA GLY A 53 -27.98 9.84 -59.70
C GLY A 53 -28.84 9.10 -58.66
N GLN A 54 -30.11 9.47 -58.52
CA GLN A 54 -31.16 8.70 -57.83
C GLN A 54 -31.71 7.60 -58.74
N GLN A 55 -32.04 6.42 -58.20
CA GLN A 55 -33.25 5.67 -58.60
C GLN A 55 -33.63 4.54 -57.63
N TYR A 56 -34.90 4.16 -57.71
CA TYR A 56 -35.82 3.73 -56.65
C TYR A 56 -36.11 2.21 -56.66
N ASP A 57 -36.93 1.78 -55.69
CA ASP A 57 -37.76 0.54 -55.64
C ASP A 57 -37.07 -0.80 -55.28
N GLN A 58 -37.68 -1.80 -54.64
CA GLN A 58 -38.85 -1.96 -53.76
C GLN A 58 -38.77 -3.41 -53.21
N GLN A 59 -39.45 -3.71 -52.10
CA GLN A 59 -39.52 -5.01 -51.42
C GLN A 59 -40.19 -6.14 -52.25
N GLY A 60 -39.82 -7.40 -51.97
CA GLY A 60 -40.56 -8.59 -52.39
C GLY A 60 -40.22 -9.84 -51.56
N TYR A 61 -41.23 -10.40 -50.87
CA TYR A 61 -41.21 -11.61 -50.02
C TYR A 61 -41.36 -12.91 -50.84
N GLY A 62 -40.82 -14.04 -50.35
CA GLY A 62 -41.15 -15.40 -50.83
C GLY A 62 -40.38 -16.53 -50.12
N GLN A 63 -41.08 -17.60 -49.76
CA GLN A 63 -40.75 -18.62 -48.74
C GLN A 63 -40.66 -20.06 -49.35
N ASN A 64 -39.88 -20.96 -48.71
CA ASN A 64 -39.89 -22.46 -48.76
C ASN A 64 -39.36 -23.18 -50.05
N THR A 65 -38.69 -24.36 -50.10
CA THR A 65 -38.37 -25.45 -49.15
C THR A 65 -37.58 -26.64 -49.82
N TYR A 66 -36.85 -27.47 -49.03
CA TYR A 66 -36.29 -28.86 -49.18
C TYR A 66 -35.11 -29.26 -50.12
N GLY A 67 -34.10 -29.96 -49.54
CA GLY A 67 -33.12 -30.84 -50.20
C GLY A 67 -32.04 -31.41 -49.24
N GLN A 68 -31.65 -32.68 -49.39
CA GLN A 68 -31.04 -33.59 -48.38
C GLN A 68 -29.48 -33.75 -48.42
N GLN A 69 -28.90 -34.30 -47.33
CA GLN A 69 -27.54 -34.90 -47.20
C GLN A 69 -27.37 -36.19 -48.05
N PRO A 70 -26.15 -36.65 -48.44
CA PRO A 70 -25.35 -37.58 -47.60
C PRO A 70 -23.79 -37.58 -47.76
N TYR A 71 -23.16 -38.36 -46.87
CA TYR A 71 -21.75 -38.71 -46.61
C TYR A 71 -20.88 -39.20 -47.80
N GLY A 72 -19.55 -38.97 -47.74
CA GLY A 72 -18.53 -39.71 -48.50
C GLY A 72 -17.07 -39.39 -48.10
N GLN A 73 -16.30 -40.42 -47.74
CA GLN A 73 -14.87 -40.38 -47.36
C GLN A 73 -13.92 -40.17 -48.55
N GLN A 74 -12.72 -39.57 -48.33
CA GLN A 74 -11.54 -39.91 -49.15
C GLN A 74 -10.19 -39.71 -48.42
N TYR A 75 -9.38 -40.77 -48.46
CA TYR A 75 -7.99 -40.95 -48.00
C TYR A 75 -6.95 -40.31 -48.96
N GLY A 76 -5.77 -39.91 -48.45
CA GLY A 76 -4.57 -39.64 -49.27
C GLY A 76 -3.33 -39.15 -48.50
N GLN A 77 -2.21 -39.87 -48.65
CA GLN A 77 -0.92 -39.83 -47.93
C GLN A 77 0.06 -38.68 -48.31
N PRO A 78 1.18 -38.49 -47.57
CA PRO A 78 2.06 -37.30 -47.62
C PRO A 78 3.22 -37.40 -48.63
N GLN A 79 3.71 -36.25 -49.12
CA GLN A 79 4.85 -36.16 -50.06
C GLN A 79 6.03 -35.38 -49.45
N TYR A 80 7.17 -36.05 -49.33
CA TYR A 80 8.49 -35.52 -48.99
C TYR A 80 9.21 -34.98 -50.24
N GLY A 81 9.97 -33.88 -50.08
CA GLY A 81 10.93 -33.39 -51.08
C GLY A 81 11.85 -32.32 -50.50
N GLN A 82 13.13 -32.66 -50.31
CA GLN A 82 14.23 -31.79 -49.88
C GLN A 82 15.06 -31.26 -51.07
N GLN A 83 15.87 -30.24 -50.75
CA GLN A 83 17.08 -29.69 -51.42
C GLN A 83 16.86 -28.50 -52.37
N ALA A 84 17.74 -27.50 -52.49
CA ALA A 84 18.76 -26.83 -51.66
C ALA A 84 19.30 -25.70 -52.58
N GLN A 85 19.44 -24.45 -52.13
CA GLN A 85 20.26 -23.47 -52.87
C GLN A 85 20.90 -22.42 -51.97
N TYR A 86 22.23 -22.35 -52.10
CA TYR A 86 23.20 -21.48 -51.41
C TYR A 86 23.11 -20.01 -51.85
N GLY A 87 23.40 -19.08 -50.92
CA GLY A 87 23.82 -17.70 -51.24
C GLY A 87 23.49 -16.66 -50.18
N GLN A 88 24.41 -16.43 -49.23
CA GLN A 88 24.42 -15.25 -48.34
C GLN A 88 24.77 -13.98 -49.14
N PRO A 89 24.22 -12.81 -48.74
CA PRO A 89 25.12 -11.74 -48.34
C PRO A 89 24.69 -11.06 -47.02
N TYR A 90 25.70 -10.75 -46.23
CA TYR A 90 25.69 -10.08 -44.93
C TYR A 90 24.84 -8.81 -44.91
N GLY A 91 23.92 -8.71 -43.95
CA GLY A 91 23.16 -7.51 -43.60
C GLY A 91 22.98 -7.42 -42.09
N GLU A 92 23.19 -6.22 -41.55
CA GLU A 92 23.35 -5.85 -40.14
C GLU A 92 22.36 -6.48 -39.14
N ALA A 93 22.88 -6.82 -37.96
CA ALA A 93 22.08 -7.09 -36.77
C ALA A 93 21.40 -5.78 -36.34
N ASP A 94 20.14 -5.61 -36.73
CA ASP A 94 19.25 -4.60 -36.19
C ASP A 94 19.01 -4.92 -34.71
N TYR A 95 19.71 -4.21 -33.83
CA TYR A 95 19.42 -4.16 -32.41
C TYR A 95 18.11 -3.39 -32.24
N GLY A 96 17.00 -4.08 -32.49
CA GLY A 96 15.66 -3.60 -32.19
C GLY A 96 15.57 -3.28 -30.71
N VAL A 97 15.67 -2.00 -30.38
CA VAL A 97 15.33 -1.48 -29.05
C VAL A 97 13.87 -1.82 -28.84
N ALA A 98 13.58 -2.77 -27.95
CA ALA A 98 12.21 -3.11 -27.58
C ALA A 98 11.51 -1.81 -27.16
N ALA A 99 10.55 -1.37 -27.98
CA ALA A 99 9.76 -0.19 -27.68
C ALA A 99 9.15 -0.38 -26.28
N PRO A 100 9.16 0.66 -25.42
CA PRO A 100 8.56 0.57 -24.10
C PRO A 100 7.12 0.11 -24.28
N THR A 101 6.80 -1.06 -23.74
CA THR A 101 5.45 -1.59 -23.74
C THR A 101 4.62 -0.59 -22.94
N TYR A 102 3.82 0.21 -23.64
CA TYR A 102 2.81 1.03 -22.99
C TYR A 102 1.90 0.08 -22.23
N SER A 103 1.94 0.13 -20.91
CA SER A 103 0.96 -0.55 -20.07
C SER A 103 -0.42 -0.13 -20.55
N GLU A 104 -1.27 -1.08 -20.94
CA GLU A 104 -2.65 -0.76 -21.31
C GLU A 104 -3.31 0.10 -20.21
N PRO A 105 -4.05 1.16 -20.57
CA PRO A 105 -4.78 1.95 -19.59
C PRO A 105 -5.72 1.06 -18.80
N ILE A 106 -5.56 1.00 -17.47
CA ILE A 106 -6.46 0.23 -16.59
C ILE A 106 -7.89 0.73 -16.81
N PRO A 107 -8.83 -0.14 -17.20
CA PRO A 107 -10.24 0.21 -17.38
C PRO A 107 -10.79 0.90 -16.13
N ALA A 108 -11.66 1.90 -16.28
CA ALA A 108 -12.16 2.69 -15.14
C ALA A 108 -12.85 1.83 -14.05
N GLY A 109 -13.45 0.69 -14.43
CA GLY A 109 -14.05 -0.28 -13.48
C GLY A 109 -13.05 -1.18 -12.75
N GLU A 110 -11.79 -1.20 -13.17
CA GLU A 110 -10.70 -1.96 -12.52
C GLU A 110 -9.79 -1.07 -11.68
N ARG A 111 -10.14 0.21 -11.51
CA ARG A 111 -9.37 1.15 -10.71
C ARG A 111 -9.79 1.09 -9.25
N LEU A 112 -8.80 1.21 -8.38
CA LEU A 112 -8.94 1.31 -6.95
C LEU A 112 -9.80 2.53 -6.58
N THR A 113 -10.76 2.32 -5.67
CA THR A 113 -11.58 3.40 -5.12
C THR A 113 -11.50 3.43 -3.60
N MET A 114 -11.69 4.60 -3.00
CA MET A 114 -11.72 4.75 -1.53
C MET A 114 -12.85 3.91 -0.90
N ASN A 115 -14.03 3.91 -1.51
CA ASN A 115 -15.18 3.14 -1.04
C ASN A 115 -14.87 1.65 -0.96
N ASP A 116 -14.15 1.13 -1.94
CA ASP A 116 -13.79 -0.27 -2.00
C ASP A 116 -12.85 -0.68 -0.84
N VAL A 117 -11.85 0.15 -0.54
CA VAL A 117 -10.96 -0.04 0.61
C VAL A 117 -11.74 0.02 1.92
N LEU A 118 -12.64 1.00 2.07
CA LEU A 118 -13.44 1.17 3.29
C LEU A 118 -14.38 -0.02 3.52
N VAL A 119 -15.07 -0.51 2.49
CA VAL A 119 -15.96 -1.68 2.59
C VAL A 119 -15.16 -2.92 2.99
N LYS A 120 -14.03 -3.19 2.32
CA LYS A 120 -13.17 -4.34 2.64
C LYS A 120 -12.56 -4.26 4.04
N THR A 121 -12.20 -3.06 4.49
CA THR A 121 -11.76 -2.83 5.89
C THR A 121 -12.90 -3.12 6.86
N GLY A 122 -14.12 -2.65 6.57
CA GLY A 122 -15.30 -2.93 7.38
C GLY A 122 -15.62 -4.42 7.48
N ILE A 123 -15.51 -5.17 6.38
CA ILE A 123 -15.66 -6.63 6.35
C ILE A 123 -14.62 -7.30 7.27
N ASN A 124 -13.34 -6.91 7.14
CA ASN A 124 -12.28 -7.47 7.98
C ASN A 124 -12.47 -7.15 9.46
N LEU A 125 -12.83 -5.91 9.81
CA LEU A 125 -13.13 -5.53 11.20
C LEU A 125 -14.36 -6.28 11.74
N GLY A 126 -15.37 -6.53 10.90
CA GLY A 126 -16.50 -7.38 11.23
C GLY A 126 -16.06 -8.83 11.56
N LEU A 127 -15.16 -9.39 10.76
CA LEU A 127 -14.57 -10.72 11.03
C LEU A 127 -13.73 -10.75 12.30
N VAL A 128 -12.95 -9.70 12.56
CA VAL A 128 -12.21 -9.53 13.83
C VAL A 128 -13.20 -9.54 15.00
N ALA A 129 -14.30 -8.78 14.91
CA ALA A 129 -15.31 -8.71 15.96
C ALA A 129 -16.01 -10.07 16.19
N VAL A 130 -16.34 -10.80 15.11
CA VAL A 130 -16.90 -12.16 15.20
C VAL A 130 -15.92 -13.11 15.89
N GLY A 131 -14.65 -13.12 15.47
CA GLY A 131 -13.61 -13.92 16.12
C GLY A 131 -13.46 -13.56 17.59
N ALA A 132 -13.49 -12.26 17.91
CA ALA A 132 -13.37 -11.79 19.28
C ALA A 132 -14.53 -12.25 20.17
N ALA A 133 -15.76 -12.17 19.68
CA ALA A 133 -16.95 -12.62 20.39
C ALA A 133 -16.92 -14.15 20.66
N VAL A 134 -16.45 -14.94 19.70
CA VAL A 134 -16.28 -16.39 19.86
C VAL A 134 -15.20 -16.68 20.91
N ALA A 135 -14.03 -16.08 20.78
CA ALA A 135 -12.91 -16.33 21.71
C ALA A 135 -13.15 -15.78 23.11
N TRP A 136 -14.03 -14.79 23.28
CA TRP A 136 -14.44 -14.30 24.60
C TRP A 136 -15.01 -15.43 25.48
N ASN A 137 -15.79 -16.33 24.88
CA ASN A 137 -16.41 -17.46 25.57
C ASN A 137 -15.50 -18.70 25.63
N ALA A 138 -14.41 -18.72 24.86
CA ALA A 138 -13.43 -19.79 24.84
C ALA A 138 -12.01 -19.21 24.77
N PRO A 139 -11.48 -18.66 25.88
CA PRO A 139 -10.20 -17.92 25.86
C PRO A 139 -9.00 -18.75 25.39
N VAL A 140 -9.09 -20.09 25.44
CA VAL A 140 -8.08 -21.00 24.87
C VAL A 140 -7.85 -20.79 23.37
N LEU A 141 -8.85 -20.26 22.65
CA LEU A 141 -8.74 -19.92 21.23
C LEU A 141 -7.75 -18.78 20.96
N LEU A 142 -7.32 -18.04 21.99
CA LEU A 142 -6.20 -17.09 21.89
C LEU A 142 -4.97 -17.74 21.24
N LEU A 143 -4.63 -18.97 21.62
CA LEU A 143 -3.43 -19.64 21.09
C LEU A 143 -3.59 -19.96 19.61
N LEU A 144 -4.79 -20.38 19.21
CA LEU A 144 -5.13 -20.61 17.81
C LEU A 144 -5.06 -19.32 17.01
N GLY A 145 -5.64 -18.23 17.53
CA GLY A 145 -5.58 -16.90 16.92
C GLY A 145 -4.16 -16.38 16.79
N MET A 146 -3.33 -16.55 17.82
CA MET A 146 -1.93 -16.12 17.81
C MET A 146 -1.08 -16.86 16.79
N VAL A 147 -1.15 -18.19 16.78
CA VAL A 147 -0.38 -19.01 15.83
C VAL A 147 -0.93 -18.82 14.41
N GLY A 148 -2.25 -18.86 14.25
CA GLY A 148 -2.92 -18.65 12.96
C GLY A 148 -2.66 -17.27 12.38
N GLY A 149 -2.79 -16.22 13.18
CA GLY A 149 -2.52 -14.83 12.80
C GLY A 149 -1.07 -14.61 12.40
N LEU A 150 -0.11 -15.10 13.18
CA LEU A 150 1.32 -15.01 12.86
C LEU A 150 1.64 -15.73 11.55
N VAL A 151 1.19 -16.97 11.37
CA VAL A 151 1.45 -17.76 10.15
C VAL A 151 0.82 -17.10 8.94
N LEU A 152 -0.46 -16.70 9.02
CA LEU A 152 -1.16 -16.06 7.92
C LEU A 152 -0.59 -14.67 7.59
N GLY A 153 -0.17 -13.91 8.60
CA GLY A 153 0.51 -12.62 8.44
C GLY A 153 1.83 -12.76 7.69
N LEU A 154 2.65 -13.75 8.06
CA LEU A 154 3.89 -14.06 7.35
C LEU A 154 3.62 -14.56 5.92
N VAL A 155 2.64 -15.44 5.72
CA VAL A 155 2.27 -15.90 4.38
C VAL A 155 1.81 -14.74 3.51
N ASN A 156 1.04 -13.80 4.06
CA ASN A 156 0.57 -12.63 3.33
C ASN A 156 1.70 -11.65 3.00
N SER A 157 2.71 -11.51 3.87
CA SER A 157 3.85 -10.60 3.64
C SER A 157 4.75 -11.07 2.50
N PHE A 158 4.94 -12.39 2.33
CA PHE A 158 5.75 -12.95 1.24
C PHE A 158 4.98 -13.09 -0.09
N LYS A 159 3.65 -12.98 -0.09
CA LYS A 159 2.86 -13.10 -1.32
C LYS A 159 2.88 -11.81 -2.15
N LYS A 160 3.30 -11.95 -3.41
CA LYS A 160 3.24 -10.87 -4.42
C LYS A 160 1.81 -10.44 -4.75
N LYS A 161 0.86 -11.40 -4.80
CA LYS A 161 -0.56 -11.14 -5.04
C LYS A 161 -1.37 -11.36 -3.76
N VAL A 162 -2.11 -10.35 -3.32
CA VAL A 162 -2.98 -10.46 -2.14
C VAL A 162 -4.18 -11.33 -2.46
N SER A 163 -4.51 -12.24 -1.55
CA SER A 163 -5.69 -13.10 -1.65
C SER A 163 -6.76 -12.64 -0.66
N PRO A 164 -7.98 -12.32 -1.12
CA PRO A 164 -9.10 -11.95 -0.26
C PRO A 164 -9.34 -12.95 0.87
N ILE A 165 -9.31 -14.24 0.53
CA ILE A 165 -9.56 -15.33 1.48
C ILE A 165 -8.49 -15.35 2.58
N LEU A 166 -7.22 -15.12 2.24
CA LEU A 166 -6.14 -15.06 3.23
C LEU A 166 -6.31 -13.87 4.17
N VAL A 167 -6.68 -12.70 3.63
CA VAL A 167 -6.92 -11.49 4.42
C VAL A 167 -8.09 -11.68 5.39
N MET A 168 -9.20 -12.24 4.92
CA MET A 168 -10.37 -12.52 5.76
C MET A 168 -10.09 -13.59 6.82
N THR A 169 -9.36 -14.65 6.46
CA THR A 169 -8.97 -15.70 7.42
C THR A 169 -8.02 -15.14 8.47
N TYR A 170 -7.07 -14.29 8.06
CA TYR A 170 -6.20 -13.57 8.99
C TYR A 170 -7.02 -12.69 9.95
N ALA A 171 -7.96 -11.90 9.44
CA ALA A 171 -8.83 -11.05 10.25
C ALA A 171 -9.62 -11.84 11.31
N LEU A 172 -10.14 -13.02 10.94
CA LEU A 172 -10.81 -13.90 11.90
C LEU A 172 -9.85 -14.42 12.98
N MET A 173 -8.63 -14.81 12.61
CA MET A 173 -7.61 -15.30 13.56
C MET A 173 -7.14 -14.20 14.51
N GLU A 174 -6.92 -12.97 14.00
CA GLU A 174 -6.67 -11.79 14.84
C GLU A 174 -7.83 -11.54 15.80
N GLY A 175 -9.08 -11.69 15.34
CA GLY A 175 -10.26 -11.68 16.19
C GLY A 175 -10.17 -12.67 17.35
N LEU A 176 -9.82 -13.94 17.07
CA LEU A 176 -9.66 -14.96 18.10
C LEU A 176 -8.56 -14.59 19.12
N LEU A 177 -7.43 -14.06 18.65
CA LEU A 177 -6.35 -13.55 19.51
C LEU A 177 -6.88 -12.43 20.41
N LEU A 178 -7.51 -11.42 19.82
CA LEU A 178 -7.99 -10.24 20.54
C LEU A 178 -9.06 -10.61 21.57
N GLY A 179 -10.05 -11.42 21.19
CA GLY A 179 -11.14 -11.81 22.10
C GLY A 179 -10.65 -12.65 23.27
N GLY A 180 -9.77 -13.62 23.01
CA GLY A 180 -9.18 -14.44 24.07
C GLY A 180 -8.27 -13.63 24.98
N LEU A 181 -7.46 -12.72 24.42
CA LEU A 181 -6.62 -11.81 25.19
C LEU A 181 -7.49 -10.90 26.07
N SER A 182 -8.54 -10.33 25.48
CA SER A 182 -9.49 -9.47 26.17
C SER A 182 -10.14 -10.19 27.34
N ALA A 183 -10.63 -11.42 27.14
CA ALA A 183 -11.27 -12.20 28.19
C ALA A 183 -10.32 -12.52 29.35
N VAL A 184 -9.07 -12.91 29.05
CA VAL A 184 -8.04 -13.15 30.08
C VAL A 184 -7.72 -11.88 30.86
N VAL A 185 -7.63 -10.73 30.17
CA VAL A 185 -7.40 -9.43 30.81
C VAL A 185 -8.58 -9.03 31.68
N ASP A 186 -9.81 -9.18 31.18
CA ASP A 186 -11.04 -8.77 31.86
C ASP A 186 -11.29 -9.58 33.13
N MET A 187 -10.88 -10.86 33.18
CA MET A 187 -10.87 -11.66 34.40
C MET A 187 -10.02 -11.06 35.52
N ARG A 188 -8.94 -10.34 35.18
CA ARG A 188 -8.03 -9.72 36.15
C ARG A 188 -8.35 -8.25 36.38
N TYR A 189 -8.79 -7.54 35.34
CA TYR A 189 -9.10 -6.12 35.33
C TYR A 189 -10.46 -5.89 34.64
N PRO A 190 -11.58 -6.08 35.36
CA PRO A 190 -12.92 -5.98 34.77
C PRO A 190 -13.18 -4.62 34.12
N GLY A 191 -13.73 -4.62 32.90
CA GLY A 191 -14.10 -3.44 32.14
C GLY A 191 -12.98 -2.83 31.30
N VAL A 192 -11.72 -3.23 31.51
CA VAL A 192 -10.56 -2.67 30.78
C VAL A 192 -10.63 -3.00 29.29
N ALA A 193 -11.09 -4.20 28.92
CA ALA A 193 -11.20 -4.60 27.53
C ALA A 193 -12.19 -3.72 26.75
N VAL A 194 -13.35 -3.41 27.34
CA VAL A 194 -14.37 -2.55 26.72
C VAL A 194 -13.90 -1.11 26.62
N GLN A 195 -13.21 -0.60 27.65
CA GLN A 195 -12.58 0.72 27.61
C GLN A 195 -11.53 0.81 26.50
N ALA A 196 -10.74 -0.24 26.29
CA ALA A 196 -9.76 -0.29 25.21
C ALA A 196 -10.43 -0.17 23.83
N VAL A 197 -11.53 -0.91 23.59
CA VAL A 197 -12.29 -0.80 22.33
C VAL A 197 -12.77 0.64 22.11
N LEU A 198 -13.39 1.26 23.11
CA LEU A 198 -13.88 2.63 23.02
C LEU A 198 -12.74 3.61 22.74
N ALA A 199 -11.62 3.49 23.44
CA ALA A 199 -10.44 4.32 23.23
C ALA A 199 -9.86 4.15 21.82
N THR A 200 -9.77 2.90 21.29
CA THR A 200 -9.34 2.65 19.91
C THR A 200 -10.27 3.32 18.91
N LEU A 201 -11.58 3.23 19.07
CA LEU A 201 -12.55 3.87 18.19
C LEU A 201 -12.44 5.40 18.23
N VAL A 202 -12.23 5.99 19.41
CA VAL A 202 -12.01 7.43 19.56
C VAL A 202 -10.72 7.86 18.86
N VAL A 203 -9.60 7.18 19.11
CA VAL A 203 -8.30 7.51 18.49
C VAL A 203 -8.36 7.36 16.97
N ALA A 204 -8.96 6.27 16.49
CA ALA A 204 -9.14 6.04 15.05
C ALA A 204 -10.04 7.10 14.42
N GLY A 205 -11.17 7.42 15.04
CA GLY A 205 -12.12 8.42 14.57
C GLY A 205 -11.53 9.83 14.54
N VAL A 206 -10.78 10.23 15.58
CA VAL A 206 -10.09 11.53 15.61
C VAL A 206 -9.00 11.59 14.55
N THR A 207 -8.19 10.54 14.41
CA THR A 207 -7.14 10.47 13.38
C THR A 207 -7.75 10.57 11.98
N LEU A 208 -8.82 9.82 11.73
CA LEU A 208 -9.55 9.86 10.46
C LEU A 208 -10.14 11.26 10.20
N ALA A 209 -10.76 11.90 11.19
CA ALA A 209 -11.34 13.22 11.04
C ALA A 209 -10.27 14.29 10.75
N LEU A 210 -9.13 14.24 11.43
CA LEU A 210 -8.01 15.15 11.17
C LEU A 210 -7.40 14.92 9.78
N PHE A 211 -7.28 13.65 9.36
CA PHE A 211 -6.80 13.28 8.03
C PHE A 211 -7.78 13.73 6.94
N ALA A 212 -9.08 13.48 7.09
CA ALA A 212 -10.12 13.85 6.12
C ALA A 212 -10.17 15.37 5.91
N ASN A 213 -9.97 16.16 6.97
CA ASN A 213 -9.90 17.62 6.91
C ASN A 213 -8.61 18.16 6.26
N GLY A 214 -7.68 17.29 5.83
CA GLY A 214 -6.40 17.69 5.26
C GLY A 214 -5.42 18.31 6.27
N LYS A 215 -5.75 18.31 7.57
CA LYS A 215 -4.92 18.94 8.62
C LYS A 215 -3.65 18.14 8.90
N ILE A 216 -3.69 16.82 8.72
CA ILE A 216 -2.56 15.94 8.96
C ILE A 216 -2.29 15.06 7.73
N ARG A 217 -1.01 14.97 7.38
CA ARG A 217 -0.44 14.09 6.34
C ARG A 217 0.91 13.59 6.84
N THR A 218 1.32 12.41 6.41
CA THR A 218 2.65 11.92 6.74
C THR A 218 3.74 12.63 5.93
N THR A 219 4.97 12.62 6.44
CA THR A 219 6.12 13.21 5.74
C THR A 219 7.23 12.17 5.58
N PRO A 220 8.05 12.23 4.50
CA PRO A 220 9.12 11.26 4.30
C PRO A 220 10.10 11.15 5.48
N LYS A 221 10.32 12.25 6.21
CA LYS A 221 11.17 12.26 7.42
C LYS A 221 10.52 11.50 8.58
N LEU A 222 9.25 11.76 8.87
CA LEU A 222 8.52 11.06 9.94
C LEU A 222 8.35 9.57 9.61
N ASN A 223 8.18 9.19 8.34
CA ASN A 223 8.09 7.79 7.94
C ASN A 223 9.37 7.03 8.27
N LYS A 224 10.55 7.64 8.05
CA LYS A 224 11.84 7.04 8.43
C LYS A 224 11.98 6.88 9.95
N ILE A 225 11.58 7.90 10.71
CA ILE A 225 11.60 7.86 12.18
C ILE A 225 10.66 6.76 12.68
N PHE A 226 9.45 6.69 12.13
CA PHE A 226 8.49 5.63 12.44
C PHE A 226 9.07 4.25 12.14
N MET A 227 9.68 4.03 10.98
CA MET A 227 10.27 2.73 10.63
C MET A 227 11.36 2.31 11.64
N ILE A 228 12.24 3.24 12.02
CA ILE A 228 13.26 3.00 13.07
C ILE A 228 12.57 2.65 14.39
N GLY A 229 11.55 3.43 14.78
CA GLY A 229 10.78 3.21 16.01
C GLY A 229 10.06 1.87 16.04
N ALA A 230 9.36 1.50 14.97
CA ALA A 230 8.63 0.25 14.83
C ALA A 230 9.58 -0.96 14.85
N LEU A 231 10.70 -0.91 14.13
CA LEU A 231 11.72 -1.98 14.17
C LEU A 231 12.40 -2.08 15.54
N SER A 232 12.69 -0.95 16.19
CA SER A 232 13.25 -0.93 17.54
C SER A 232 12.28 -1.49 18.56
N TYR A 233 10.99 -1.16 18.43
CA TYR A 233 9.92 -1.69 19.27
C TYR A 233 9.76 -3.21 19.12
N LEU A 234 9.79 -3.71 17.87
CA LEU A 234 9.81 -5.14 17.59
C LEU A 234 11.04 -5.82 18.22
N GLY A 235 12.23 -5.24 18.03
CA GLY A 235 13.47 -5.74 18.62
C GLY A 235 13.42 -5.79 20.15
N TYR A 236 12.90 -4.74 20.78
CA TYR A 236 12.66 -4.71 22.23
C TYR A 236 11.70 -5.83 22.66
N GLY A 237 10.60 -6.03 21.93
CA GLY A 237 9.64 -7.11 22.21
C GLY A 237 10.30 -8.49 22.17
N LEU A 238 11.13 -8.77 21.15
CA LEU A 238 11.87 -10.02 21.02
C LEU A 238 12.87 -10.22 22.15
N VAL A 239 13.66 -9.21 22.48
CA VAL A 239 14.60 -9.27 23.62
C VAL A 239 13.84 -9.51 24.92
N SER A 240 12.73 -8.80 25.13
CA SER A 240 11.90 -8.94 26.32
C SER A 240 11.31 -10.35 26.45
N MET A 241 10.91 -10.97 25.34
CA MET A 241 10.42 -12.35 25.30
C MET A 241 11.54 -13.36 25.58
N LEU A 242 12.74 -13.16 25.01
CA LEU A 242 13.91 -14.01 25.29
C LEU A 242 14.31 -13.94 26.77
N THR A 243 14.35 -12.73 27.33
CA THR A 243 14.63 -12.53 28.76
C THR A 243 13.59 -13.22 29.64
N ALA A 244 12.30 -13.12 29.27
CA ALA A 244 11.24 -13.84 29.98
C ALA A 244 11.41 -15.36 29.95
N GLY A 245 11.81 -15.92 28.80
CA GLY A 245 12.03 -17.36 28.65
C GLY A 245 13.27 -17.89 29.39
N ILE A 246 14.34 -17.09 29.48
CA ILE A 246 15.60 -17.48 30.11
C ILE A 246 15.61 -17.21 31.62
N PHE A 247 15.08 -16.05 32.04
CA PHE A 247 15.19 -15.55 33.42
C PHE A 247 13.85 -15.56 34.18
N GLY A 248 12.77 -16.05 33.57
CA GLY A 248 11.44 -16.11 34.18
C GLY A 248 10.75 -14.75 34.37
N SER A 249 11.38 -13.65 33.93
CA SER A 249 10.86 -12.28 34.06
C SER A 249 11.10 -11.48 32.79
N SER A 250 10.06 -10.77 32.34
CA SER A 250 10.11 -9.92 31.15
C SER A 250 10.75 -8.57 31.48
N LEU A 251 11.43 -7.93 30.53
CA LEU A 251 11.91 -6.55 30.72
C LEU A 251 10.76 -5.57 31.03
N ASN A 252 9.53 -5.93 30.62
CA ASN A 252 8.32 -5.16 30.89
C ASN A 252 7.85 -5.20 32.35
N SER A 253 8.37 -6.13 33.18
CA SER A 253 8.03 -6.21 34.61
C SER A 253 8.97 -5.39 35.50
N PHE A 254 10.04 -4.81 34.95
CA PHE A 254 10.92 -3.93 35.71
C PHE A 254 10.26 -2.57 35.93
N SER A 255 10.39 -2.05 37.15
CA SER A 255 9.93 -0.71 37.52
C SER A 255 11.12 0.17 37.88
N ILE A 256 11.15 1.40 37.36
CA ILE A 256 12.13 2.43 37.72
C ILE A 256 11.37 3.57 38.42
N GLY A 257 11.76 3.90 39.66
CA GLY A 257 11.09 4.95 40.43
C GLY A 257 9.60 4.71 40.66
N GLY A 258 9.15 3.45 40.76
CA GLY A 258 7.73 3.09 40.92
C GLY A 258 6.92 3.05 39.63
N ILE A 259 7.47 3.50 38.50
CA ILE A 259 6.80 3.47 37.19
C ILE A 259 7.20 2.17 36.45
N PRO A 260 6.24 1.32 36.04
CA PRO A 260 6.52 0.17 35.21
C PRO A 260 7.12 0.60 33.87
N LEU A 261 8.28 0.06 33.49
CA LEU A 261 8.90 0.38 32.20
C LEU A 261 7.98 0.03 31.02
N GLY A 262 7.17 -1.03 31.16
CA GLY A 262 6.19 -1.41 30.16
C GLY A 262 5.10 -0.35 29.91
N LEU A 263 4.81 0.53 30.88
CA LEU A 263 3.87 1.65 30.67
C LEU A 263 4.47 2.70 29.74
N VAL A 264 5.73 3.09 29.97
CA VAL A 264 6.44 4.07 29.13
C VAL A 264 6.58 3.56 27.70
N VAL A 265 7.00 2.30 27.56
CA VAL A 265 7.10 1.64 26.25
C VAL A 265 5.72 1.51 25.59
N GLY A 266 4.68 1.16 26.36
CA GLY A 266 3.31 1.07 25.86
C GLY A 266 2.78 2.40 25.33
N LEU A 267 2.99 3.50 26.05
CA LEU A 267 2.60 4.83 25.58
C LEU A 267 3.33 5.23 24.30
N PHE A 268 4.61 4.92 24.19
CA PHE A 268 5.37 5.11 22.96
C PHE A 268 4.82 4.23 21.81
N ALA A 269 4.47 2.98 22.09
CA ALA A 269 3.89 2.07 21.11
C ALA A 269 2.50 2.52 20.64
N VAL A 270 1.66 3.09 21.52
CA VAL A 270 0.37 3.70 21.12
C VAL A 270 0.59 4.86 20.14
N ALA A 271 1.61 5.70 20.38
CA ALA A 271 1.95 6.78 19.46
C ALA A 271 2.41 6.23 18.09
N LEU A 272 3.22 5.17 18.07
CA LEU A 272 3.63 4.48 16.84
C LEU A 272 2.42 3.87 16.12
N ALA A 273 1.54 3.16 16.82
CA ALA A 273 0.35 2.55 16.23
C ALA A 273 -0.60 3.60 15.64
N THR A 274 -0.79 4.72 16.33
CA THR A 274 -1.58 5.87 15.83
C THR A 274 -0.95 6.46 14.57
N TYR A 275 0.38 6.61 14.53
CA TYR A 275 1.08 7.06 13.33
C TYR A 275 1.01 6.03 12.18
N SER A 276 1.05 4.73 12.48
CA SER A 276 0.84 3.66 11.50
C SER A 276 -0.52 3.79 10.83
N LEU A 277 -1.57 4.05 11.60
CA LEU A 277 -2.92 4.27 11.06
C LEU A 277 -2.95 5.50 10.12
N LEU A 278 -2.26 6.59 10.51
CA LEU A 278 -2.14 7.79 9.67
C LEU A 278 -1.36 7.52 8.36
N LEU A 279 -0.31 6.69 8.42
CA LEU A 279 0.41 6.21 7.24
C LEU A 279 -0.52 5.45 6.32
N ASP A 280 -1.29 4.50 6.86
CA ASP A 280 -2.20 3.69 6.06
C ASP A 280 -3.27 4.54 5.35
N PHE A 281 -3.81 5.57 6.02
CA PHE A 281 -4.71 6.53 5.36
C PHE A 281 -4.02 7.30 4.24
N THR A 282 -2.78 7.75 4.46
CA THR A 282 -2.01 8.47 3.45
C THR A 282 -1.71 7.58 2.24
N THR A 283 -1.20 6.38 2.47
CA THR A 283 -0.93 5.38 1.43
C THR A 283 -2.19 4.99 0.67
N THR A 284 -3.33 4.88 1.36
CA THR A 284 -4.62 4.60 0.70
C THR A 284 -5.04 5.75 -0.22
N SER A 285 -4.94 7.01 0.22
CA SER A 285 -5.25 8.18 -0.62
C SER A 285 -4.35 8.23 -1.84
N GLU A 286 -3.04 8.10 -1.65
CA GLU A 286 -2.04 8.12 -2.71
C GLU A 286 -2.26 6.98 -3.73
N ALA A 287 -2.63 5.78 -3.27
CA ALA A 287 -2.94 4.64 -4.12
C ALA A 287 -4.19 4.86 -4.99
N VAL A 288 -5.24 5.47 -4.41
CA VAL A 288 -6.47 5.82 -5.14
C VAL A 288 -6.19 6.92 -6.16
N GLU A 289 -5.43 7.95 -5.78
CA GLU A 289 -5.02 9.05 -6.66
C GLU A 289 -4.14 8.55 -7.82
N ALA A 290 -3.24 7.61 -7.55
CA ALA A 290 -2.43 6.95 -8.57
C ALA A 290 -3.24 6.00 -9.48
N GLY A 291 -4.51 5.71 -9.16
CA GLY A 291 -5.36 4.84 -9.95
C GLY A 291 -4.87 3.40 -10.01
N LEU A 292 -4.33 2.87 -8.88
CA LEU A 292 -3.86 1.49 -8.80
C LEU A 292 -4.98 0.48 -9.14
N PRO A 293 -4.64 -0.78 -9.48
CA PRO A 293 -5.64 -1.82 -9.73
C PRO A 293 -6.53 -2.10 -8.50
N GLU A 294 -7.81 -2.43 -8.72
CA GLU A 294 -8.83 -2.70 -7.69
C GLU A 294 -8.38 -3.77 -6.69
N ARG A 295 -7.65 -4.80 -7.14
CA ARG A 295 -7.10 -5.85 -6.26
C ARG A 295 -6.23 -5.34 -5.11
N GLU A 296 -5.62 -4.16 -5.24
CA GLU A 296 -4.79 -3.56 -4.19
C GLU A 296 -5.64 -3.09 -3.01
N SER A 297 -6.95 -2.94 -3.18
CA SER A 297 -7.89 -2.63 -2.10
C SER A 297 -7.81 -3.63 -0.94
N TRP A 298 -7.64 -4.93 -1.24
CA TRP A 298 -7.47 -5.96 -0.23
C TRP A 298 -6.16 -5.82 0.53
N ARG A 299 -5.10 -5.34 -0.12
CA ARG A 299 -3.81 -5.06 0.52
C ARG A 299 -3.92 -3.88 1.48
N LEU A 300 -4.57 -2.81 1.03
CA LEU A 300 -4.77 -1.58 1.81
C LEU A 300 -5.71 -1.84 2.99
N ALA A 301 -6.81 -2.55 2.76
CA ALA A 301 -7.75 -2.95 3.82
C ALA A 301 -7.10 -3.86 4.87
N PHE A 302 -6.21 -4.77 4.44
CA PHE A 302 -5.41 -5.58 5.36
C PHE A 302 -4.52 -4.70 6.25
N GLY A 303 -3.78 -3.74 5.67
CA GLY A 303 -2.91 -2.82 6.43
C GLY A 303 -3.70 -2.00 7.45
N LEU A 304 -4.81 -1.38 7.02
CA LEU A 304 -5.72 -0.64 7.89
C LEU A 304 -6.30 -1.48 9.03
N THR A 305 -6.64 -2.74 8.75
CA THR A 305 -7.14 -3.66 9.79
C THR A 305 -6.02 -3.98 10.79
N ALA A 306 -4.82 -4.29 10.31
CA ALA A 306 -3.68 -4.63 11.15
C ALA A 306 -3.23 -3.45 12.03
N SER A 307 -3.24 -2.22 11.53
CA SER A 307 -2.91 -1.04 12.34
C SER A 307 -3.95 -0.74 13.41
N LEU A 308 -5.24 -0.95 13.13
CA LEU A 308 -6.30 -0.84 14.14
C LEU A 308 -6.18 -1.93 15.22
N VAL A 309 -5.92 -3.17 14.83
CA VAL A 309 -5.67 -4.29 15.76
C VAL A 309 -4.45 -3.99 16.63
N TRP A 310 -3.36 -3.52 16.03
CA TRP A 310 -2.16 -3.15 16.77
C TRP A 310 -2.44 -2.01 17.76
N LEU A 311 -3.12 -0.95 17.33
CA LEU A 311 -3.53 0.16 18.20
C LEU A 311 -4.35 -0.32 19.40
N TYR A 312 -5.30 -1.24 19.18
CA TYR A 312 -6.08 -1.85 20.25
C TYR A 312 -5.22 -2.57 21.28
N VAL A 313 -4.29 -3.44 20.83
CA VAL A 313 -3.42 -4.20 21.75
C VAL A 313 -2.56 -3.29 22.61
N GLU A 314 -2.02 -2.20 22.04
CA GLU A 314 -1.21 -1.26 22.80
C GLU A 314 -2.03 -0.43 23.79
N ILE A 315 -3.23 0.02 23.41
CA ILE A 315 -4.14 0.70 24.32
C ILE A 315 -4.54 -0.23 25.47
N LEU A 316 -4.92 -1.48 25.16
CA LEU A 316 -5.24 -2.50 26.16
C LEU A 316 -4.10 -2.68 27.15
N ARG A 317 -2.86 -2.78 26.65
CA ARG A 317 -1.66 -2.91 27.48
C ARG A 317 -1.47 -1.69 28.40
N VAL A 318 -1.60 -0.48 27.88
CA VAL A 318 -1.47 0.74 28.69
C VAL A 318 -2.53 0.75 29.80
N LEU A 319 -3.79 0.45 29.46
CA LEU A 319 -4.87 0.39 30.45
C LEU A 319 -4.63 -0.71 31.50
N MET A 320 -4.06 -1.86 31.11
CA MET A 320 -3.67 -2.90 32.08
C MET A 320 -2.63 -2.41 33.07
N TYR A 321 -1.62 -1.66 32.63
CA TYR A 321 -0.62 -1.07 33.53
C TYR A 321 -1.24 -0.04 34.47
N LEU A 322 -2.10 0.84 33.95
CA LEU A 322 -2.80 1.82 34.77
C LEU A 322 -3.71 1.14 35.80
N ALA A 323 -4.52 0.17 35.40
CA ALA A 323 -5.37 -0.60 36.29
C ALA A 323 -4.57 -1.37 37.35
N SER A 324 -3.39 -1.88 36.99
CA SER A 324 -2.48 -2.52 37.95
C SER A 324 -1.93 -1.55 38.99
N ILE A 325 -1.60 -0.31 38.60
CA ILE A 325 -1.06 0.70 39.53
C ILE A 325 -2.16 1.10 40.52
N PHE A 326 -3.33 1.52 40.02
CA PHE A 326 -4.42 2.00 40.87
C PHE A 326 -5.08 0.93 41.76
N ARG A 327 -4.84 -0.35 41.50
CA ARG A 327 -5.32 -1.46 42.36
C ARG A 327 -4.35 -1.79 43.49
N ASN A 328 -3.07 -1.43 43.35
CA ASN A 328 -2.03 -1.71 44.34
C ASN A 328 -1.86 -0.58 45.37
N ASP A 329 -2.61 0.52 45.21
CA ASP A 329 -2.79 1.62 46.17
C ASP A 329 -4.08 1.40 47.00
#